data_AF-A0A493TAQ5-F1
#
_entry.id   AF-A0A493TAQ5-F1
#
_cell.length_a   1.000
_cell.length_b   1.000
_cell.length_c   1.000
_cell.angle_alpha   90.00
_cell.angle_beta   90.00
_cell.angle_gamma   90.00
#
_symmetry.space_group_name_H-M   'P 1'
#
loop_
_entity.id
_entity.type
_entity.pdbx_description
1 polymer ?
#
loop_
_entity_poly.entity_id
_entity_poly.type
_entity_poly.pdbx_seq_one_letter_code
_entity_poly.pdbx_strand_id
1 'polypeptide(L)'
;MEKTAVMRTQHNEELVLILEMMICFTALRLNVLQLPVRVLLSSSPFSGDPVPKIEFTEEEVKTWGTVYQELNKFYPAHACREYLKHLPLLKYCGYRENNIPQLEDVSLFLKERAGFTIRLVVGYLSPRDFLVGLAFRVFHCTRYVRHGSDPLYTPEPDTCHELLGHISLLAEPSFAQFWEIGLASLGASNEAVQKLATVSVSVPKFGLCKQEGQLRVYGASLLSSISGLKHLLSGSAKVKPLHPKVTCKQECLITTFQEVYFVSESFEEAKEKMREFAKTIKHPFGMQYNPYTQSVQILKDTKSIASMVNELRHELDVVIDALSKMGKQLEVKHSHHQCGVLSNSILFPADFFLGM
;
A
#
# COMPACT_ATOMS: atom_id res chain seq x y z
N MET A 1 47.09 -25.19 9.55
CA MET A 1 45.98 -25.97 10.12
C MET A 1 44.70 -25.13 10.33
N GLU A 2 44.49 -24.07 9.54
CA GLU A 2 43.42 -23.08 9.80
C GLU A 2 42.40 -22.96 8.65
N LYS A 3 42.58 -23.72 7.56
CA LYS A 3 41.64 -23.75 6.43
C LYS A 3 40.59 -24.87 6.49
N THR A 4 40.67 -25.74 7.49
CA THR A 4 39.79 -26.93 7.59
C THR A 4 38.66 -26.74 8.63
N ALA A 5 38.73 -25.72 9.49
CA ALA A 5 37.70 -25.43 10.49
C ALA A 5 36.54 -24.59 9.92
N VAL A 6 36.82 -23.66 8.98
CA VAL A 6 35.82 -22.77 8.38
C VAL A 6 34.86 -23.51 7.42
N MET A 7 35.31 -24.59 6.77
CA MET A 7 34.42 -25.41 5.94
C MET A 7 33.51 -26.37 6.73
N ARG A 8 33.78 -26.62 8.02
CA ARG A 8 32.91 -27.48 8.85
C ARG A 8 31.74 -26.72 9.49
N THR A 9 31.84 -25.41 9.65
CA THR A 9 30.74 -24.57 10.17
C THR A 9 29.74 -24.19 9.07
N GLN A 10 30.18 -23.88 7.85
CA GLN A 10 29.30 -23.62 6.70
C GLN A 10 28.43 -24.82 6.31
N HIS A 11 28.98 -26.04 6.38
CA HIS A 11 28.22 -27.24 6.01
C HIS A 11 27.17 -27.64 7.05
N ASN A 12 27.31 -27.21 8.31
CA ASN A 12 26.31 -27.45 9.36
C ASN A 12 25.14 -26.46 9.29
N GLU A 13 25.35 -25.22 8.83
CA GLU A 13 24.24 -24.26 8.64
C GLU A 13 23.40 -24.58 7.40
N GLU A 14 24.01 -25.07 6.32
CA GLU A 14 23.27 -25.61 5.16
C GLU A 14 22.45 -26.85 5.52
N LEU A 15 22.97 -27.72 6.39
CA LEU A 15 22.24 -28.90 6.87
C LEU A 15 21.07 -28.52 7.78
N VAL A 16 21.16 -27.46 8.58
CA VAL A 16 20.05 -26.94 9.40
C VAL A 16 18.96 -26.31 8.52
N LEU A 17 19.34 -25.53 7.49
CA LEU A 17 18.39 -25.00 6.50
C LEU A 17 17.69 -26.10 5.69
N ILE A 18 18.40 -27.16 5.31
CA ILE A 18 17.81 -28.32 4.62
C ILE A 18 16.88 -29.10 5.57
N LEU A 19 17.22 -29.22 6.85
CA LEU A 19 16.37 -29.87 7.84
C LEU A 19 15.10 -29.06 8.13
N GLU A 20 15.20 -27.73 8.20
CA GLU A 20 14.04 -26.83 8.36
C GLU A 20 13.15 -26.80 7.10
N MET A 21 13.74 -26.83 5.91
CA MET A 21 13.00 -27.01 4.65
C MET A 21 12.31 -28.38 4.57
N MET A 22 12.93 -29.46 5.09
CA MET A 22 12.32 -30.79 5.14
C MET A 22 11.21 -30.90 6.19
N ILE A 23 11.32 -30.21 7.33
CA ILE A 23 10.23 -30.12 8.32
C ILE A 23 9.03 -29.38 7.71
N CYS A 24 9.27 -28.33 6.91
CA CYS A 24 8.22 -27.63 6.16
C CYS A 24 7.55 -28.53 5.09
N PHE A 25 8.33 -29.33 4.36
CA PHE A 25 7.80 -30.27 3.37
C PHE A 25 7.01 -31.45 3.98
N THR A 26 7.36 -31.87 5.20
CA THR A 26 6.65 -32.98 5.87
C THR A 26 5.31 -32.51 6.46
N ALA A 27 5.21 -31.26 6.91
CA ALA A 27 3.96 -30.65 7.33
C ALA A 27 2.96 -30.45 6.16
N LEU A 28 3.45 -30.29 4.93
CA LEU A 28 2.63 -30.22 3.71
C LEU A 28 1.91 -31.54 3.34
N ARG A 29 2.28 -32.68 3.96
CA ARG A 29 1.62 -33.99 3.72
C ARG A 29 0.51 -34.35 4.71
N LEU A 30 0.35 -33.62 5.82
CA LEU A 30 -0.69 -33.91 6.80
C LEU A 30 -1.90 -32.99 6.58
N ASN A 31 -2.86 -33.56 5.87
CA ASN A 31 -4.17 -33.03 5.51
C ASN A 31 -5.05 -32.76 6.74
N VAL A 32 -4.70 -31.77 7.57
CA VAL A 32 -5.52 -31.37 8.74
C VAL A 32 -6.42 -30.21 8.35
N LEU A 33 -7.59 -30.58 7.82
CA LEU A 33 -8.78 -29.75 7.74
C LEU A 33 -9.25 -29.30 9.14
N GLN A 34 -9.82 -28.10 9.19
CA GLN A 34 -10.58 -27.51 10.30
C GLN A 34 -9.77 -26.98 11.50
N LEU A 35 -9.25 -25.76 11.36
CA LEU A 35 -9.06 -24.87 12.50
C LEU A 35 -9.71 -23.49 12.20
N PRO A 36 -10.44 -22.89 13.16
CA PRO A 36 -11.09 -21.60 12.97
C PRO A 36 -10.04 -20.49 12.77
N VAL A 37 -10.39 -19.49 11.95
CA VAL A 37 -9.61 -18.31 11.50
C VAL A 37 -8.94 -17.50 12.64
N ARG A 38 -9.23 -17.80 13.91
CA ARG A 38 -8.61 -17.20 15.09
C ARG A 38 -7.18 -17.70 15.39
N VAL A 39 -6.71 -18.77 14.74
CA VAL A 39 -5.44 -19.46 15.08
C VAL A 39 -4.28 -19.18 14.09
N LEU A 40 -4.51 -18.52 12.96
CA LEU A 40 -3.45 -18.27 11.95
C LEU A 40 -2.55 -17.04 12.23
N LEU A 41 -2.75 -16.32 13.34
CA LEU A 41 -1.95 -15.14 13.71
C LEU A 41 -0.95 -15.40 14.85
N SER A 42 -0.78 -16.66 15.29
CA SER A 42 -0.15 -17.00 16.57
C SER A 42 1.17 -17.78 16.48
N SER A 43 2.20 -17.23 15.84
CA SER A 43 3.60 -17.68 16.03
C SER A 43 4.59 -16.54 16.29
N SER A 44 4.16 -15.54 17.07
CA SER A 44 4.91 -14.68 18.02
C SER A 44 4.19 -13.33 18.24
N PRO A 45 4.24 -12.75 19.45
CA PRO A 45 3.03 -12.63 20.25
C PRO A 45 2.39 -11.23 20.20
N PHE A 46 1.09 -11.24 20.48
CA PHE A 46 0.20 -10.10 20.74
C PHE A 46 -0.10 -9.18 19.55
N SER A 47 -1.25 -9.44 18.92
CA SER A 47 -2.02 -8.41 18.23
C SER A 47 -2.20 -7.22 19.18
N GLY A 48 -1.49 -6.12 18.94
CA GLY A 48 -1.62 -4.87 19.70
C GLY A 48 -0.38 -4.42 20.46
N ASP A 49 0.67 -5.25 20.58
CA ASP A 49 1.92 -4.81 21.20
C ASP A 49 2.72 -3.89 20.26
N PRO A 50 3.44 -2.90 20.82
CA PRO A 50 4.30 -2.03 20.02
C PRO A 50 5.43 -2.83 19.38
N VAL A 51 5.79 -2.49 18.14
CA VAL A 51 6.90 -3.12 17.43
C VAL A 51 8.20 -2.83 18.19
N PRO A 52 9.00 -3.84 18.59
CA PRO A 52 10.21 -3.61 19.38
C PRO A 52 11.20 -2.69 18.65
N LYS A 53 11.75 -1.69 19.34
CA LYS A 53 12.82 -0.84 18.81
C LYS A 53 14.13 -1.63 18.73
N ILE A 54 14.98 -1.27 17.79
CA ILE A 54 16.32 -1.85 17.65
C ILE A 54 17.38 -0.77 17.45
N GLU A 55 18.60 -1.10 17.87
CA GLU A 55 19.79 -0.32 17.59
C GLU A 55 20.43 -0.88 16.30
N PHE A 56 20.46 -0.05 15.26
CA PHE A 56 21.16 -0.36 14.02
C PHE A 56 22.64 -0.06 14.18
N THR A 57 23.48 -0.89 13.58
CA THR A 57 24.93 -0.68 13.53
C THR A 57 25.28 0.51 12.64
N GLU A 58 26.49 1.06 12.82
CA GLU A 58 26.98 2.14 11.96
C GLU A 58 27.07 1.73 10.48
N GLU A 59 27.39 0.47 10.20
CA GLU A 59 27.45 -0.08 8.85
C GLU A 59 26.06 -0.12 8.18
N GLU A 60 25.04 -0.56 8.93
CA GLU A 60 23.66 -0.58 8.46
C GLU A 60 23.14 0.83 8.19
N VAL A 61 23.41 1.78 9.10
CA VAL A 61 23.03 3.19 8.92
C VAL A 61 23.72 3.80 7.70
N LYS A 62 25.00 3.48 7.46
CA LYS A 62 25.74 3.93 6.27
C LYS A 62 25.16 3.33 4.98
N THR A 63 24.78 2.06 5.01
CA THR A 63 24.13 1.36 3.89
C THR A 63 22.81 2.04 3.55
N TRP A 64 21.96 2.29 4.56
CA TRP A 64 20.73 3.05 4.41
C TRP A 64 20.96 4.44 3.83
N GLY A 65 21.91 5.21 4.38
CA GLY A 65 22.20 6.56 3.94
C GLY A 65 22.57 6.64 2.46
N THR A 66 23.35 5.66 1.98
CA THR A 66 23.72 5.53 0.57
C THR A 66 22.47 5.33 -0.31
N VAL A 67 21.58 4.41 0.08
CA VAL A 67 20.33 4.14 -0.66
C VAL A 67 19.40 5.35 -0.62
N TYR A 68 19.24 5.96 0.56
CA TYR A 68 18.39 7.12 0.79
C TYR A 68 18.81 8.31 -0.08
N GLN A 69 20.10 8.66 -0.10
CA GLN A 69 20.60 9.80 -0.86
C GLN A 69 20.39 9.62 -2.37
N GLU A 70 20.75 8.46 -2.90
CA GLU A 70 20.66 8.20 -4.34
C GLU A 70 19.21 8.16 -4.82
N LEU A 71 18.29 7.57 -4.05
CA LEU A 71 16.87 7.56 -4.39
C LEU A 71 16.22 8.95 -4.27
N ASN A 72 16.60 9.77 -3.29
CA ASN A 72 16.05 11.12 -3.15
C ASN A 72 16.44 12.06 -4.31
N LYS A 73 17.59 11.85 -4.95
CA LYS A 73 17.95 12.55 -6.20
C LYS A 73 17.00 12.21 -7.34
N PHE A 74 16.47 10.99 -7.33
CA PHE A 74 15.66 10.44 -8.41
C PHE A 74 14.17 10.76 -8.30
N TYR A 75 13.60 10.73 -7.08
CA TYR A 75 12.16 10.80 -6.87
C TYR A 75 11.46 11.99 -7.58
N PRO A 76 11.96 13.24 -7.53
CA PRO A 76 11.24 14.37 -8.12
C PRO A 76 10.93 14.21 -9.61
N ALA A 77 11.84 13.57 -10.34
CA ALA A 77 11.72 13.43 -11.79
C ALA A 77 10.87 12.22 -12.22
N HIS A 78 10.57 11.26 -11.32
CA HIS A 78 10.05 9.96 -11.77
C HIS A 78 9.05 9.28 -10.84
N ALA A 79 9.06 9.56 -9.53
CA ALA A 79 8.04 8.99 -8.64
C ALA A 79 6.67 9.60 -8.95
N CYS A 80 5.61 8.85 -8.71
CA CYS A 80 4.25 9.36 -8.88
C CYS A 80 3.93 10.46 -7.85
N ARG A 81 2.97 11.32 -8.20
CA ARG A 81 2.50 12.42 -7.37
C ARG A 81 2.07 11.97 -5.97
N GLU A 82 1.41 10.82 -5.86
CA GLU A 82 0.95 10.25 -4.60
C GLU A 82 2.12 9.91 -3.68
N TYR A 83 3.19 9.32 -4.22
CA TYR A 83 4.42 9.06 -3.49
C TYR A 83 5.09 10.36 -3.04
N LEU A 84 5.21 11.34 -3.94
CA LEU A 84 5.85 12.63 -3.65
C LEU A 84 5.08 13.48 -2.64
N LYS A 85 3.75 13.33 -2.57
CA LYS A 85 2.88 14.02 -1.62
C LYS A 85 3.18 13.63 -0.17
N HIS A 86 3.46 12.35 0.10
CA HIS A 86 3.67 11.86 1.47
C HIS A 86 5.14 11.72 1.87
N LEU A 87 6.06 11.62 0.90
CA LEU A 87 7.50 11.51 1.17
C LEU A 87 8.01 12.58 2.16
N PRO A 88 7.68 13.89 2.04
CA PRO A 88 8.15 14.90 2.99
C PRO A 88 7.59 14.75 4.41
N LEU A 89 6.49 14.02 4.59
CA LEU A 89 5.88 13.77 5.90
C LEU A 89 6.61 12.66 6.66
N LEU A 90 7.28 11.75 5.95
CA LEU A 90 8.04 10.66 6.57
C LEU A 90 9.20 11.17 7.44
N LYS A 91 9.61 12.44 7.29
CA LYS A 91 10.56 13.09 8.21
C LYS A 91 10.11 13.05 9.68
N TYR A 92 8.79 13.03 9.94
CA TYR A 92 8.22 12.93 11.28
C TYR A 92 8.43 11.53 11.89
N CYS A 93 8.67 10.52 11.06
CA CYS A 93 9.02 9.15 11.47
C CYS A 93 10.54 8.93 11.54
N GLY A 94 11.35 9.99 11.44
CA GLY A 94 12.81 9.90 11.51
C GLY A 94 13.51 9.57 10.19
N TYR A 95 12.86 9.68 9.03
CA TYR A 95 13.52 9.45 7.73
C TYR A 95 14.59 10.51 7.47
N ARG A 96 15.86 10.11 7.57
CA ARG A 96 17.04 10.94 7.29
C ARG A 96 18.18 10.03 6.80
N GLU A 97 19.15 10.59 6.12
CA GLU A 97 20.31 9.83 5.61
C GLU A 97 21.11 9.11 6.72
N ASN A 98 21.14 9.67 7.93
CA ASN A 98 21.92 9.18 9.06
C ASN A 98 21.05 8.48 10.12
N ASN A 99 19.80 8.14 9.81
CA ASN A 99 18.90 7.49 10.75
C ASN A 99 17.91 6.57 10.02
N ILE A 100 17.92 5.29 10.37
CA ILE A 100 16.92 4.32 9.89
C ILE A 100 15.66 4.47 10.76
N PRO A 101 14.49 4.73 10.15
CA PRO A 101 13.22 4.81 10.86
C PRO A 101 12.87 3.55 11.65
N GLN A 102 12.32 3.71 12.85
CA GLN A 102 11.81 2.60 13.64
C GLN A 102 10.41 2.20 13.14
N LEU A 103 10.16 0.90 12.99
CA LEU A 103 8.89 0.39 12.47
C LEU A 103 7.68 0.80 13.31
N GLU A 104 7.82 0.96 14.63
CA GLU A 104 6.73 1.42 15.49
C GLU A 104 6.31 2.86 15.18
N ASP A 105 7.27 3.77 15.04
CA ASP A 105 6.99 5.18 14.72
C ASP A 105 6.31 5.29 13.35
N VAL A 106 6.71 4.44 12.40
CA VAL A 106 6.08 4.33 11.08
C VAL A 106 4.69 3.71 11.15
N SER A 107 4.48 2.68 11.98
CA SER A 107 3.19 2.03 12.21
C SER A 107 2.16 3.03 12.74
N LEU A 108 2.55 3.85 13.72
CA LEU A 108 1.70 4.90 14.29
C LEU A 108 1.34 5.97 13.25
N PHE A 109 2.32 6.40 12.45
CA PHE A 109 2.09 7.33 11.35
C PHE A 109 1.11 6.78 10.32
N LEU A 110 1.29 5.53 9.87
CA LEU A 110 0.36 4.90 8.91
C LEU A 110 -1.05 4.74 9.50
N LYS A 111 -1.15 4.48 10.80
CA LYS A 111 -2.43 4.31 11.49
C LYS A 111 -3.23 5.61 11.46
N GLU A 112 -2.58 6.73 11.73
CA GLU A 112 -3.20 8.06 11.68
C GLU A 112 -3.58 8.47 10.25
N ARG A 113 -2.73 8.16 9.26
CA ARG A 113 -2.89 8.64 7.88
C ARG A 113 -3.88 7.84 7.05
N ALA A 114 -3.81 6.52 7.13
CA ALA A 114 -4.59 5.62 6.27
C ALA A 114 -5.23 4.43 7.02
N GLY A 115 -5.03 4.35 8.34
CA GLY A 115 -5.50 3.23 9.15
C GLY A 115 -4.71 1.95 8.94
N PHE A 116 -3.50 2.03 8.39
CA PHE A 116 -2.59 0.89 8.25
C PHE A 116 -1.70 0.74 9.47
N THR A 117 -1.35 -0.49 9.84
CA THR A 117 -0.31 -0.75 10.84
C THR A 117 0.75 -1.68 10.28
N ILE A 118 1.91 -1.70 10.92
CA ILE A 118 3.02 -2.59 10.57
C ILE A 118 3.07 -3.76 11.53
N ARG A 119 3.31 -4.96 10.98
CA ARG A 119 3.70 -6.13 11.75
C ARG A 119 5.09 -6.59 11.32
N LEU A 120 5.95 -6.86 12.29
CA LEU A 120 7.26 -7.43 12.02
C LEU A 120 7.12 -8.84 11.44
N VAL A 121 7.91 -9.15 10.43
CA VAL A 121 8.10 -10.51 9.92
C VAL A 121 9.58 -10.85 9.79
N VAL A 122 9.91 -12.12 10.06
CA VAL A 122 11.28 -12.67 10.05
C VAL A 122 11.65 -13.35 8.72
N GLY A 123 10.82 -13.21 7.68
CA GLY A 123 11.07 -13.80 6.37
C GLY A 123 9.85 -13.79 5.45
N TYR A 124 9.84 -14.69 4.48
CA TYR A 124 8.75 -14.81 3.51
C TYR A 124 7.49 -15.40 4.17
N LEU A 125 6.35 -14.76 3.92
CA LEU A 125 5.04 -15.27 4.29
C LEU A 125 4.44 -16.10 3.15
N SER A 126 3.54 -17.02 3.51
CA SER A 126 2.68 -17.61 2.49
C SER A 126 1.85 -16.50 1.83
N PRO A 127 1.54 -16.62 0.53
CA PRO A 127 0.69 -15.65 -0.15
C PRO A 127 -0.64 -15.39 0.56
N ARG A 128 -1.19 -16.42 1.20
CA ARG A 128 -2.42 -16.33 1.98
C ARG A 128 -2.23 -15.46 3.21
N ASP A 129 -1.19 -15.69 4.00
CA ASP A 129 -0.98 -14.95 5.25
C ASP A 129 -0.65 -13.47 5.00
N PHE A 130 0.12 -13.20 3.94
CA PHE A 130 0.39 -11.83 3.51
C PHE A 130 -0.90 -11.10 3.12
N LEU A 131 -1.73 -11.70 2.27
CA LEU A 131 -3.02 -11.13 1.84
C LEU A 131 -4.02 -10.99 2.98
N VAL A 132 -4.03 -11.91 3.94
CA VAL A 132 -4.85 -11.80 5.15
C VAL A 132 -4.46 -10.55 5.93
N GLY A 133 -3.17 -10.28 6.13
CA GLY A 133 -2.73 -9.03 6.78
C GLY A 133 -3.30 -7.79 6.10
N LEU A 134 -3.19 -7.74 4.77
CA LEU A 134 -3.72 -6.62 3.97
C LEU A 134 -5.24 -6.43 4.12
N ALA A 135 -5.99 -7.52 4.31
CA ALA A 135 -7.43 -7.47 4.57
C ALA A 135 -7.77 -6.69 5.84
N PHE A 136 -6.87 -6.70 6.82
CA PHE A 136 -7.00 -5.99 8.10
C PHE A 136 -6.18 -4.68 8.14
N ARG A 137 -5.71 -4.20 6.98
CA ARG A 137 -4.79 -3.06 6.87
C ARG A 137 -3.51 -3.24 7.69
N VAL A 138 -3.01 -4.47 7.76
CA VAL A 138 -1.73 -4.81 8.37
C VAL A 138 -0.73 -5.11 7.27
N PHE A 139 0.32 -4.31 7.19
CA PHE A 139 1.43 -4.54 6.27
C PHE A 139 2.57 -5.24 7.02
N HIS A 140 3.11 -6.31 6.44
CA HIS A 140 4.19 -7.08 7.04
C HIS A 140 5.54 -6.50 6.57
N CYS A 141 6.37 -6.04 7.50
CA CYS A 141 7.68 -5.47 7.20
C CYS A 141 8.81 -6.33 7.77
N THR A 142 9.87 -6.46 6.99
CA THR A 142 11.17 -6.93 7.47
C THR A 142 11.92 -5.80 8.18
N ARG A 143 12.91 -6.21 8.97
CA ARG A 143 13.73 -5.29 9.79
C ARG A 143 15.21 -5.31 9.44
N TYR A 144 15.71 -6.38 8.83
CA TYR A 144 17.12 -6.47 8.46
C TYR A 144 17.45 -5.48 7.33
N VAL A 145 18.70 -5.03 7.30
CA VAL A 145 19.24 -4.17 6.22
C VAL A 145 20.03 -5.06 5.26
N ARG A 146 19.96 -4.75 3.96
CA ARG A 146 20.77 -5.43 2.93
C ARG A 146 22.27 -5.31 3.23
N HIS A 147 23.06 -6.21 2.65
CA HIS A 147 24.51 -6.22 2.84
C HIS A 147 25.19 -4.97 2.26
N GLY A 148 26.15 -4.39 2.99
CA GLY A 148 26.81 -3.14 2.63
C GLY A 148 27.74 -3.21 1.41
N SER A 149 28.04 -4.40 0.88
CA SER A 149 28.90 -4.57 -0.30
C SER A 149 28.25 -4.09 -1.60
N ASP A 150 26.92 -4.13 -1.70
CA ASP A 150 26.16 -3.66 -2.86
C ASP A 150 24.85 -2.98 -2.39
N PRO A 151 24.93 -1.75 -1.83
CA PRO A 151 23.76 -1.09 -1.25
C PRO A 151 22.66 -0.80 -2.29
N LEU A 152 23.01 -0.69 -3.57
CA LEU A 152 22.07 -0.25 -4.62
C LEU A 152 21.21 -1.39 -5.18
N TYR A 153 21.47 -2.63 -4.75
CA TYR A 153 20.76 -3.83 -5.19
C TYR A 153 20.42 -4.74 -4.00
N THR A 154 19.26 -5.38 -4.06
CA THR A 154 18.91 -6.47 -3.15
C THR A 154 17.91 -7.40 -3.84
N PRO A 155 18.09 -8.73 -3.79
CA PRO A 155 17.09 -9.68 -4.25
C PRO A 155 15.95 -9.84 -3.22
N GLU A 156 16.23 -9.59 -1.94
CA GLU A 156 15.29 -9.78 -0.83
C GLU A 156 14.70 -8.44 -0.36
N PRO A 157 13.45 -8.43 0.13
CA PRO A 157 12.81 -7.23 0.63
C PRO A 157 13.35 -6.88 2.02
N ASP A 158 14.46 -6.14 2.07
CA ASP A 158 15.04 -5.60 3.30
C ASP A 158 14.27 -4.37 3.80
N THR A 159 14.60 -3.86 4.98
CA THR A 159 13.91 -2.71 5.56
C THR A 159 14.02 -1.44 4.70
N CYS A 160 15.08 -1.30 3.89
CA CYS A 160 15.17 -0.21 2.91
C CYS A 160 14.08 -0.34 1.84
N HIS A 161 13.80 -1.56 1.35
CA HIS A 161 12.68 -1.82 0.44
C HIS A 161 11.35 -1.46 1.06
N GLU A 162 11.12 -1.87 2.30
CA GLU A 162 9.86 -1.61 2.98
C GLU A 162 9.63 -0.11 3.20
N LEU A 163 10.60 0.55 3.82
CA LEU A 163 10.52 1.95 4.25
C LEU A 163 10.48 2.93 3.06
N LEU A 164 11.36 2.74 2.08
CA LEU A 164 11.47 3.66 0.93
C LEU A 164 10.54 3.28 -0.22
N GLY A 165 10.17 2.00 -0.34
CA GLY A 165 9.30 1.54 -1.42
C GLY A 165 7.81 1.68 -1.10
N HIS A 166 7.37 1.18 0.04
CA HIS A 166 5.94 0.98 0.32
C HIS A 166 5.31 2.09 1.16
N ILE A 167 5.99 2.54 2.23
CA ILE A 167 5.36 3.36 3.29
C ILE A 167 4.71 4.64 2.75
N SER A 168 5.37 5.34 1.82
CA SER A 168 4.81 6.59 1.28
C SER A 168 3.47 6.36 0.57
N LEU A 169 3.33 5.25 -0.17
CA LEU A 169 2.07 4.89 -0.83
C LEU A 169 1.06 4.28 0.14
N LEU A 170 1.50 3.54 1.16
CA LEU A 170 0.62 3.07 2.23
C LEU A 170 -0.01 4.23 3.01
N ALA A 171 0.65 5.39 3.05
CA ALA A 171 0.12 6.62 3.65
C ALA A 171 -0.92 7.34 2.78
N GLU A 172 -1.14 6.92 1.53
CA GLU A 172 -2.14 7.48 0.63
C GLU A 172 -3.49 6.75 0.79
N PRO A 173 -4.55 7.41 1.31
CA PRO A 173 -5.83 6.75 1.58
C PRO A 173 -6.49 6.15 0.33
N SER A 174 -6.27 6.75 -0.85
CA SER A 174 -6.77 6.18 -2.10
C SER A 174 -6.06 4.87 -2.48
N PHE A 175 -4.80 4.68 -2.05
CA PHE A 175 -4.07 3.43 -2.21
C PHE A 175 -4.51 2.37 -1.20
N ALA A 176 -5.05 2.76 -0.04
CA ALA A 176 -5.60 1.81 0.94
C ALA A 176 -6.63 0.85 0.31
N GLN A 177 -7.33 1.30 -0.74
CA GLN A 177 -8.32 0.51 -1.47
C GLN A 177 -7.72 -0.52 -2.42
N PHE A 178 -6.46 -0.38 -2.88
CA PHE A 178 -5.77 -1.45 -3.61
C PHE A 178 -5.70 -2.73 -2.77
N TRP A 179 -5.61 -2.56 -1.46
CA TRP A 179 -5.50 -3.64 -0.50
C TRP A 179 -6.85 -4.28 -0.13
N GLU A 180 -7.98 -3.80 -0.69
CA GLU A 180 -9.26 -4.56 -0.70
C GLU A 180 -9.07 -5.95 -1.34
N ILE A 181 -8.03 -6.15 -2.16
CA ILE A 181 -7.62 -7.47 -2.65
C ILE A 181 -7.35 -8.48 -1.52
N GLY A 182 -6.93 -8.00 -0.35
CA GLY A 182 -6.79 -8.83 0.86
C GLY A 182 -8.13 -9.39 1.32
N LEU A 183 -9.21 -8.59 1.29
CA LEU A 183 -10.55 -9.06 1.62
C LEU A 183 -11.03 -10.14 0.64
N ALA A 184 -10.73 -9.98 -0.65
CA ALA A 184 -11.03 -10.99 -1.66
C ALA A 184 -10.21 -12.29 -1.51
N SER A 185 -9.15 -12.30 -0.70
CA SER A 185 -8.39 -13.52 -0.40
C SER A 185 -9.06 -14.39 0.68
N LEU A 186 -9.92 -13.79 1.51
CA LEU A 186 -10.52 -14.46 2.66
C LEU A 186 -11.51 -15.55 2.20
N GLY A 187 -11.22 -16.80 2.58
CA GLY A 187 -12.02 -17.95 2.16
C GLY A 187 -11.91 -18.31 0.66
N ALA A 188 -11.03 -17.65 -0.09
CA ALA A 188 -10.77 -18.00 -1.49
C ALA A 188 -9.97 -19.31 -1.61
N SER A 189 -10.13 -20.03 -2.73
CA SER A 189 -9.35 -21.23 -3.04
C SER A 189 -7.86 -20.91 -3.18
N ASN A 190 -6.99 -21.91 -3.04
CA ASN A 190 -5.54 -21.70 -3.18
C ASN A 190 -5.17 -21.16 -4.57
N GLU A 191 -5.84 -21.62 -5.63
CA GLU A 191 -5.64 -21.12 -6.99
C GLU A 191 -6.03 -19.63 -7.12
N ALA A 192 -7.15 -19.24 -6.51
CA ALA A 192 -7.59 -17.85 -6.48
C ALA A 192 -6.61 -16.97 -5.68
N VAL A 193 -6.16 -17.44 -4.51
CA VAL A 193 -5.15 -16.77 -3.69
C VAL A 193 -3.86 -16.58 -4.48
N GLN A 194 -3.41 -17.58 -5.23
CA GLN A 194 -2.19 -17.44 -6.03
C GLN A 194 -2.33 -16.37 -7.11
N LYS A 195 -3.48 -16.32 -7.81
CA LYS A 195 -3.76 -15.25 -8.79
C LYS A 195 -3.81 -13.88 -8.13
N LEU A 196 -4.45 -13.76 -6.96
CA LEU A 196 -4.51 -12.52 -6.19
C LEU A 196 -3.12 -12.10 -5.72
N ALA A 197 -2.30 -13.04 -5.25
CA ALA A 197 -0.94 -12.79 -4.80
C ALA A 197 -0.07 -12.26 -5.95
N THR A 198 -0.13 -12.89 -7.13
CA THR A 198 0.63 -12.42 -8.29
C THR A 198 0.28 -10.96 -8.62
N VAL A 199 -1.00 -10.58 -8.63
CA VAL A 199 -1.39 -9.20 -8.96
C VAL A 199 -1.12 -8.22 -7.82
N SER A 200 -1.46 -8.60 -6.57
CA SER A 200 -1.26 -7.77 -5.37
C SER A 200 0.21 -7.54 -5.03
N VAL A 201 1.11 -8.42 -5.46
CA VAL A 201 2.54 -8.19 -5.39
C VAL A 201 2.99 -7.44 -6.64
N SER A 202 2.73 -7.95 -7.84
CA SER A 202 3.35 -7.39 -9.07
C SER A 202 2.95 -5.96 -9.36
N VAL A 203 1.68 -5.58 -9.11
CA VAL A 203 1.19 -4.23 -9.44
C VAL A 203 1.74 -3.19 -8.46
N PRO A 204 1.60 -3.32 -7.13
CA PRO A 204 2.27 -2.44 -6.17
C PRO A 204 3.80 -2.51 -6.19
N LYS A 205 4.41 -3.63 -6.64
CA LYS A 205 5.87 -3.81 -6.64
C LYS A 205 6.54 -3.22 -7.88
N PHE A 206 5.92 -3.33 -9.06
CA PHE A 206 6.52 -2.93 -10.35
C PHE A 206 5.64 -2.02 -11.20
N GLY A 207 4.57 -1.46 -10.62
CA GLY A 207 3.59 -0.68 -11.34
C GLY A 207 4.06 0.71 -11.75
N LEU A 208 3.56 1.13 -12.92
CA LEU A 208 3.79 2.43 -13.51
C LEU A 208 2.45 3.12 -13.79
N CYS A 209 2.43 4.44 -13.74
CA CYS A 209 1.27 5.23 -14.12
C CYS A 209 1.67 6.38 -15.05
N LYS A 210 0.74 6.86 -15.86
CA LYS A 210 0.90 8.12 -16.58
C LYS A 210 0.35 9.26 -15.75
N GLN A 211 1.10 10.33 -15.64
CA GLN A 211 0.66 11.58 -15.02
C GLN A 211 1.16 12.73 -15.89
N GLU A 212 0.24 13.58 -16.36
CA GLU A 212 0.56 14.74 -17.21
C GLU A 212 1.35 14.35 -18.47
N GLY A 213 0.99 13.20 -19.07
CA GLY A 213 1.66 12.66 -20.26
C GLY A 213 3.04 12.03 -20.01
N GLN A 214 3.53 12.06 -18.78
CA GLN A 214 4.82 11.47 -18.39
C GLN A 214 4.64 10.14 -17.67
N LEU A 215 5.59 9.23 -17.87
CA LEU A 215 5.65 7.96 -17.16
C LEU A 215 6.17 8.20 -15.74
N ARG A 216 5.43 7.72 -14.75
CA ARG A 216 5.76 7.80 -13.33
C ARG A 216 5.76 6.42 -12.68
N VAL A 217 6.55 6.29 -11.63
CA VAL A 217 6.77 5.05 -10.89
C VAL A 217 6.01 5.09 -9.58
N TYR A 218 5.21 4.05 -9.33
CA TYR A 218 4.66 3.76 -8.00
C TYR A 218 5.06 2.37 -7.48
N GLY A 219 5.72 1.54 -8.32
CA GLY A 219 6.20 0.23 -7.92
C GLY A 219 7.26 0.30 -6.82
N ALA A 220 6.99 -0.30 -5.66
CA ALA A 220 7.88 -0.26 -4.50
C ALA A 220 9.30 -0.76 -4.79
N SER A 221 9.46 -1.81 -5.63
CA SER A 221 10.79 -2.30 -5.99
C SER A 221 11.58 -1.31 -6.84
N LEU A 222 10.90 -0.53 -7.68
CA LEU A 222 11.54 0.53 -8.46
C LEU A 222 11.83 1.78 -7.61
N LEU A 223 10.99 2.04 -6.60
CA LEU A 223 11.15 3.13 -5.65
C LEU A 223 12.21 2.85 -4.57
N SER A 224 12.68 1.60 -4.45
CA SER A 224 13.67 1.17 -3.47
C SER A 224 14.97 0.61 -4.07
N SER A 225 15.08 0.55 -5.40
CA SER A 225 16.27 0.08 -6.12
C SER A 225 16.57 0.95 -7.32
N ILE A 226 17.72 1.63 -7.26
CA ILE A 226 18.23 2.45 -8.37
C ILE A 226 18.59 1.58 -9.57
N SER A 227 19.10 0.37 -9.35
CA SER A 227 19.48 -0.54 -10.43
C SER A 227 18.26 -1.00 -11.24
N GLY A 228 17.18 -1.42 -10.57
CA GLY A 228 15.94 -1.83 -11.26
C GLY A 228 15.30 -0.68 -12.05
N LEU A 229 15.52 0.53 -11.57
CA LEU A 229 14.98 1.74 -12.16
C LEU A 229 15.81 2.26 -13.35
N LYS A 230 17.14 2.21 -13.26
CA LYS A 230 18.03 2.45 -14.41
C LYS A 230 17.74 1.45 -15.54
N HIS A 231 17.44 0.19 -15.19
CA HIS A 231 17.02 -0.82 -16.15
C HIS A 231 15.67 -0.48 -16.83
N LEU A 232 14.70 0.03 -16.08
CA LEU A 232 13.44 0.51 -16.67
C LEU A 232 13.71 1.67 -17.65
N LEU A 233 14.56 2.62 -17.27
CA LEU A 233 14.84 3.82 -18.06
C LEU A 233 15.77 3.59 -19.26
N SER A 234 16.54 2.49 -19.28
CA SER A 234 17.39 2.15 -20.42
C SER A 234 16.61 1.75 -21.67
N GLY A 235 15.29 1.53 -21.55
CA GLY A 235 14.43 1.06 -22.64
C GLY A 235 14.57 -0.44 -22.92
N SER A 236 15.35 -1.17 -22.12
CA SER A 236 15.53 -2.62 -22.26
C SER A 236 14.28 -3.41 -21.87
N ALA A 237 13.41 -2.81 -21.04
CA ALA A 237 12.21 -3.46 -20.54
C ALA A 237 10.96 -3.13 -21.37
N LYS A 238 10.05 -4.10 -21.48
CA LYS A 238 8.79 -3.93 -22.18
C LYS A 238 7.74 -3.32 -21.25
N VAL A 239 7.20 -2.17 -21.61
CA VAL A 239 6.08 -1.56 -20.87
C VAL A 239 4.76 -1.95 -21.55
N LYS A 240 3.87 -2.62 -20.82
CA LYS A 240 2.55 -3.07 -21.31
C LYS A 240 1.41 -2.42 -20.53
N PRO A 241 0.22 -2.24 -21.12
CA PRO A 241 -0.95 -1.79 -20.38
C PRO A 241 -1.32 -2.75 -19.24
N LEU A 242 -1.70 -2.19 -18.08
CA LEU A 242 -2.16 -2.96 -16.93
C LEU A 242 -3.49 -3.64 -17.25
N HIS A 243 -3.46 -4.97 -17.25
CA HIS A 243 -4.64 -5.82 -17.34
C HIS A 243 -4.52 -6.94 -16.30
N PRO A 244 -5.17 -6.84 -15.13
CA PRO A 244 -4.99 -7.79 -14.03
C PRO A 244 -5.18 -9.26 -14.40
N LYS A 245 -6.10 -9.57 -15.33
CA LYS A 245 -6.34 -10.94 -15.85
C LYS A 245 -5.16 -11.51 -16.65
N VAL A 246 -4.32 -10.65 -17.22
CA VAL A 246 -3.09 -11.01 -17.94
C VAL A 246 -1.92 -10.99 -16.97
N THR A 247 -1.81 -9.92 -16.16
CA THR A 247 -0.76 -9.76 -15.14
C THR A 247 -0.73 -10.91 -14.14
N CYS A 248 -1.88 -11.49 -13.77
CA CYS A 248 -1.93 -12.63 -12.83
C CYS A 248 -1.28 -13.92 -13.36
N LYS A 249 -1.00 -13.99 -14.67
CA LYS A 249 -0.33 -15.13 -15.33
C LYS A 249 1.14 -14.87 -15.61
N GLN A 250 1.61 -13.64 -15.40
CA GLN A 250 3.00 -13.27 -15.66
C GLN A 250 3.87 -13.84 -14.54
N GLU A 251 4.95 -14.53 -14.92
CA GLU A 251 5.97 -14.97 -13.98
C GLU A 251 6.73 -13.77 -13.42
N CYS A 252 6.90 -13.72 -12.11
CA CYS A 252 7.65 -12.69 -11.40
C CYS A 252 9.08 -13.20 -11.18
N LEU A 253 10.05 -12.56 -11.84
CA LEU A 253 11.45 -12.92 -11.68
C LEU A 253 11.96 -12.40 -10.32
N ILE A 254 12.51 -13.27 -9.46
CA ILE A 254 12.95 -12.85 -8.12
C ILE A 254 14.41 -12.38 -8.14
N THR A 255 15.24 -13.00 -8.97
CA THR A 255 16.70 -12.82 -8.99
C THR A 255 17.21 -11.87 -10.06
N THR A 256 16.35 -11.45 -11.00
CA THR A 256 16.71 -10.61 -12.14
C THR A 256 15.73 -9.46 -12.31
N PHE A 257 16.12 -8.47 -13.11
CA PHE A 257 15.21 -7.38 -13.47
C PHE A 257 14.00 -7.90 -14.26
N GLN A 258 12.85 -7.28 -14.04
CA GLN A 258 11.64 -7.67 -14.76
C GLN A 258 11.79 -7.34 -16.25
N GLU A 259 11.43 -8.30 -17.10
CA GLU A 259 11.37 -8.07 -18.55
C GLU A 259 10.17 -7.21 -18.95
N VAL A 260 9.10 -7.25 -18.13
CA VAL A 260 7.82 -6.60 -18.41
C VAL A 260 7.38 -5.76 -17.21
N TYR A 261 7.06 -4.50 -17.46
CA TYR A 261 6.43 -3.59 -16.50
C TYR A 261 5.02 -3.25 -16.97
N PHE A 262 4.11 -3.01 -16.02
CA PHE A 262 2.70 -2.69 -16.32
C PHE A 262 2.40 -1.22 -16.05
N VAL A 263 1.87 -0.52 -17.05
CA VAL A 263 1.48 0.89 -16.98
C VAL A 263 -0.03 1.06 -16.97
N SER A 264 -0.51 1.98 -16.13
CA SER A 264 -1.89 2.48 -16.10
C SER A 264 -1.96 3.91 -16.63
N GLU A 265 -3.08 4.31 -17.21
CA GLU A 265 -3.32 5.68 -17.67
C GLU A 265 -3.44 6.65 -16.51
N SER A 266 -3.83 6.16 -15.33
CA SER A 266 -3.76 6.90 -14.08
C SER A 266 -3.69 5.94 -12.90
N PHE A 267 -3.27 6.46 -11.74
CA PHE A 267 -3.31 5.72 -10.49
C PHE A 267 -4.73 5.25 -10.13
N GLU A 268 -5.74 6.07 -10.44
CA GLU A 268 -7.15 5.75 -10.24
C GLU A 268 -7.61 4.58 -11.12
N GLU A 269 -7.20 4.58 -12.40
CA GLU A 269 -7.51 3.47 -13.32
C GLU A 269 -6.90 2.15 -12.80
N ALA A 270 -5.67 2.19 -12.29
CA ALA A 270 -5.05 1.01 -11.71
C ALA A 270 -5.86 0.49 -10.50
N LYS A 271 -6.38 1.38 -9.66
CA LYS A 271 -7.23 1.04 -8.51
C LYS A 271 -8.53 0.38 -8.95
N GLU A 272 -9.22 0.97 -9.93
CA GLU A 272 -10.46 0.43 -10.47
C GLU A 272 -10.25 -0.96 -11.06
N LYS A 273 -9.21 -1.14 -11.87
CA LYS A 273 -8.87 -2.45 -12.46
C LYS A 273 -8.61 -3.52 -11.39
N MET A 274 -7.93 -3.16 -10.30
CA MET A 274 -7.69 -4.08 -9.18
C MET A 274 -8.99 -4.46 -8.46
N ARG A 275 -9.87 -3.48 -8.22
CA ARG A 275 -11.20 -3.69 -7.64
C ARG A 275 -12.06 -4.60 -8.52
N GLU A 276 -12.05 -4.39 -9.83
CA GLU A 276 -12.74 -5.26 -10.78
C GLU A 276 -12.18 -6.67 -10.81
N PHE A 277 -10.85 -6.81 -10.74
CA PHE A 277 -10.20 -8.11 -10.66
C PHE A 277 -10.59 -8.87 -9.38
N ALA A 278 -10.62 -8.18 -8.23
CA ALA A 278 -11.04 -8.77 -6.97
C ALA A 278 -12.48 -9.33 -7.04
N LYS A 279 -13.39 -8.65 -7.74
CA LYS A 279 -14.78 -9.12 -7.99
C LYS A 279 -14.85 -10.41 -8.81
N THR A 280 -13.80 -10.78 -9.55
CA THR A 280 -13.78 -12.04 -10.31
C THR A 280 -13.57 -13.27 -9.42
N ILE A 281 -13.15 -13.06 -8.17
CA ILE A 281 -12.96 -14.12 -7.19
C ILE A 281 -14.33 -14.52 -6.64
N LYS A 282 -14.67 -15.80 -6.80
CA LYS A 282 -15.96 -16.32 -6.36
C LYS A 282 -15.94 -16.52 -4.85
N HIS A 283 -16.89 -15.88 -4.17
CA HIS A 283 -17.21 -16.13 -2.77
C HIS A 283 -18.70 -16.48 -2.65
N PRO A 284 -19.09 -17.36 -1.71
CA PRO A 284 -20.51 -17.64 -1.45
C PRO A 284 -21.19 -16.54 -0.63
N PHE A 285 -20.46 -15.49 -0.20
CA PHE A 285 -20.95 -14.40 0.63
C PHE A 285 -20.21 -13.10 0.32
N GLY A 286 -20.84 -11.96 0.64
CA GLY A 286 -20.16 -10.66 0.65
C GLY A 286 -19.34 -10.48 1.92
N MET A 287 -18.34 -9.60 1.89
CA MET A 287 -17.52 -9.25 3.05
C MET A 287 -17.31 -7.74 3.11
N GLN A 288 -17.27 -7.19 4.32
CA GLN A 288 -16.94 -5.81 4.57
C GLN A 288 -15.97 -5.72 5.75
N TYR A 289 -14.94 -4.89 5.63
CA TYR A 289 -14.09 -4.53 6.75
C TYR A 289 -14.76 -3.44 7.59
N ASN A 290 -14.92 -3.68 8.89
CA ASN A 290 -15.35 -2.69 9.86
C ASN A 290 -14.10 -2.04 10.49
N PRO A 291 -13.83 -0.75 10.22
CA PRO A 291 -12.64 -0.07 10.71
C PRO A 291 -12.70 0.25 12.22
N TYR A 292 -13.89 0.35 12.81
CA TYR A 292 -14.07 0.66 14.23
C TYR A 292 -13.66 -0.52 15.12
N THR A 293 -14.07 -1.73 14.73
CA THR A 293 -13.77 -2.97 15.46
C THR A 293 -12.59 -3.74 14.87
N GLN A 294 -12.00 -3.24 13.78
CA GLN A 294 -10.93 -3.89 13.03
C GLN A 294 -11.25 -5.35 12.69
N SER A 295 -12.49 -5.62 12.27
CA SER A 295 -13.01 -6.97 12.01
C SER A 295 -13.65 -7.07 10.62
N VAL A 296 -13.82 -8.29 10.12
CA VAL A 296 -14.50 -8.53 8.85
C VAL A 296 -15.90 -9.07 9.12
N GLN A 297 -16.91 -8.34 8.65
CA GLN A 297 -18.31 -8.75 8.70
C GLN A 297 -18.67 -9.53 7.44
N ILE A 298 -19.27 -10.69 7.64
CA ILE A 298 -19.75 -11.56 6.55
C ILE A 298 -21.21 -11.22 6.24
N LEU A 299 -21.47 -10.85 4.99
CA LEU A 299 -22.80 -10.49 4.46
C LEU A 299 -23.43 -11.72 3.83
N LYS A 300 -24.07 -12.53 4.67
CA LYS A 300 -24.63 -13.84 4.30
C LYS A 300 -26.16 -13.89 4.32
N ASP A 301 -26.80 -12.93 4.98
CA ASP A 301 -28.25 -12.91 5.16
C ASP A 301 -28.82 -11.48 5.09
N THR A 302 -30.13 -11.38 4.89
CA THR A 302 -30.83 -10.09 4.74
C THR A 302 -30.71 -9.20 5.97
N LYS A 303 -30.54 -9.77 7.18
CA LYS A 303 -30.37 -8.99 8.41
C LYS A 303 -29.02 -8.28 8.43
N SER A 304 -27.94 -9.01 8.10
CA SER A 304 -26.58 -8.44 8.00
C SER A 304 -26.50 -7.34 6.94
N ILE A 305 -27.16 -7.52 5.80
CA ILE A 305 -27.22 -6.51 4.73
C ILE A 305 -28.05 -5.30 5.18
N ALA A 306 -29.21 -5.51 5.82
CA ALA A 306 -30.05 -4.42 6.31
C ALA A 306 -29.34 -3.56 7.38
N SER A 307 -28.55 -4.18 8.27
CA SER A 307 -27.71 -3.45 9.24
C SER A 307 -26.76 -2.48 8.53
N MET A 308 -26.06 -2.96 7.51
CA MET A 308 -25.13 -2.12 6.73
C MET A 308 -25.85 -1.00 5.99
N VAL A 309 -27.01 -1.27 5.39
CA VAL A 309 -27.80 -0.24 4.69
C VAL A 309 -28.24 0.86 5.67
N ASN A 310 -28.61 0.50 6.90
CA ASN A 310 -28.96 1.48 7.92
C ASN A 310 -27.75 2.31 8.36
N GLU A 311 -26.58 1.71 8.52
CA GLU A 311 -25.33 2.44 8.79
C GLU A 311 -25.00 3.44 7.67
N LEU A 312 -25.08 3.01 6.41
CA LEU A 312 -24.86 3.89 5.25
C LEU A 312 -25.89 5.02 5.17
N ARG A 313 -27.14 4.76 5.60
CA ARG A 313 -28.17 5.79 5.67
C ARG A 313 -27.83 6.86 6.69
N HIS A 314 -27.32 6.48 7.86
CA HIS A 314 -26.86 7.45 8.86
C HIS A 314 -25.71 8.32 8.35
N GLU A 315 -24.75 7.74 7.65
CA GLU A 315 -23.68 8.51 6.99
C GLU A 315 -24.25 9.48 5.94
N LEU A 316 -25.23 9.04 5.15
CA LEU A 316 -25.90 9.88 4.17
C LEU A 316 -26.69 11.04 4.82
N ASP A 317 -27.35 10.79 5.96
CA ASP A 317 -28.07 11.82 6.71
C ASP A 317 -27.11 12.94 7.18
N VAL A 318 -25.88 12.58 7.59
CA VAL A 318 -24.83 13.56 7.94
C VAL A 318 -24.44 14.41 6.73
N VAL A 319 -24.28 13.79 5.55
CA VAL A 319 -23.98 14.53 4.31
C VAL A 319 -25.12 15.48 3.95
N ILE A 320 -26.37 15.02 4.06
CA ILE A 320 -27.56 15.84 3.78
C ILE A 320 -27.64 17.05 4.73
N ASP A 321 -27.40 16.85 6.04
CA ASP A 321 -27.37 17.93 7.02
C ASP A 321 -26.25 18.95 6.72
N ALA A 322 -25.05 18.47 6.37
CA ALA A 322 -23.94 19.33 5.99
C ALA A 322 -24.26 20.19 4.75
N LEU A 323 -24.86 19.59 3.71
CA LEU A 323 -25.30 20.30 2.51
C LEU A 323 -26.37 21.34 2.82
N SER A 324 -27.34 21.01 3.68
CA SER A 324 -28.38 21.94 4.13
C SER A 324 -27.80 23.16 4.86
N LYS A 325 -26.83 22.93 5.76
CA LYS A 325 -26.12 24.01 6.46
C LYS A 325 -25.31 24.89 5.50
N MET A 326 -24.64 24.30 4.51
CA MET A 326 -23.91 25.06 3.48
C MET A 326 -24.85 25.90 2.61
N GLY A 327 -25.99 25.35 2.20
CA GLY A 327 -27.01 26.09 1.42
C GLY A 327 -27.49 27.33 2.16
N LYS A 328 -27.84 27.20 3.44
CA LYS A 328 -28.26 28.33 4.30
C LYS A 328 -27.17 29.40 4.44
N GLN A 329 -25.90 29.01 4.55
CA GLN A 329 -24.79 29.97 4.63
C GLN A 329 -24.54 30.71 3.32
N LEU A 330 -24.76 30.07 2.17
CA LEU A 330 -24.65 30.70 0.86
C LEU A 330 -25.81 31.67 0.59
N GLU A 331 -27.04 31.34 1.01
CA GLU A 331 -28.19 32.24 0.95
C GLU A 331 -28.02 33.49 1.83
N VAL A 332 -27.47 33.33 3.05
CA VAL A 332 -27.15 34.45 3.95
C VAL A 332 -26.02 35.34 3.40
N LYS A 333 -25.05 34.78 2.66
CA LYS A 333 -24.01 35.58 1.99
C LYS A 333 -24.56 36.36 0.80
N HIS A 334 -25.52 35.81 0.05
CA HIS A 334 -26.18 36.53 -1.04
C HIS A 334 -27.07 37.68 -0.53
N SER A 335 -27.76 37.52 0.61
CA SER A 335 -28.53 38.61 1.21
C SER A 335 -27.65 39.71 1.81
N HIS A 336 -26.46 39.40 2.33
CA HIS A 336 -25.49 40.41 2.76
C HIS A 336 -24.78 41.14 1.61
N HIS A 337 -24.61 40.55 0.42
CA HIS A 337 -24.12 41.27 -0.76
C HIS A 337 -25.19 42.17 -1.42
N GLN A 338 -26.48 41.86 -1.28
CA GLN A 338 -27.56 42.78 -1.69
C GLN A 338 -27.79 43.92 -0.68
N CYS A 339 -27.35 43.79 0.57
CA CYS A 339 -27.48 44.82 1.60
C CYS A 339 -26.31 45.84 1.61
N GLY A 340 -25.53 45.92 0.52
CA GLY A 340 -24.40 46.87 0.36
C GLY A 340 -24.57 47.90 -0.77
N VAL A 341 -25.68 47.88 -1.52
CA VAL A 341 -25.92 48.81 -2.64
C VAL A 341 -27.32 49.41 -2.56
N LEU A 342 -27.62 50.11 -1.46
CA LEU A 342 -28.76 51.03 -1.39
C LEU A 342 -28.38 52.25 -0.54
N SER A 343 -27.53 53.11 -1.10
CA SER A 343 -27.42 54.53 -0.73
C SER A 343 -26.35 55.18 -1.60
N ASN A 344 -26.75 55.72 -2.76
CA ASN A 344 -26.30 57.02 -3.23
C ASN A 344 -27.09 57.42 -4.47
N SER A 345 -28.02 58.34 -4.22
CA SER A 345 -28.54 59.39 -5.10
C SER A 345 -27.92 59.50 -6.50
N ILE A 346 -28.74 59.27 -7.53
CA ILE A 346 -28.67 60.02 -8.79
C ILE A 346 -30.09 60.48 -9.13
N LEU A 347 -30.32 61.78 -9.00
CA LEU A 347 -31.46 62.48 -9.58
C LEU A 347 -31.41 62.33 -11.10
N PHE A 348 -32.55 62.02 -11.73
CA PHE A 348 -32.83 62.42 -13.10
C PHE A 348 -34.14 63.21 -13.14
N PRO A 349 -34.24 64.32 -13.90
CA PRO A 349 -35.42 65.17 -13.90
C PRO A 349 -36.53 64.58 -14.76
N ALA A 350 -37.77 64.81 -14.32
CA ALA A 350 -38.96 64.70 -15.15
C ALA A 350 -39.13 65.97 -16.00
N ASP A 351 -39.57 65.75 -17.25
CA ASP A 351 -40.31 66.65 -18.16
C ASP A 351 -39.61 66.96 -19.50
N PHE A 352 -40.17 66.41 -20.59
CA PHE A 352 -40.59 67.07 -21.86
C PHE A 352 -40.93 65.99 -22.92
N PHE A 353 -42.21 65.62 -23.10
CA PHE A 353 -43.18 66.13 -24.08
C PHE A 353 -43.11 65.54 -25.51
N LEU A 354 -44.25 64.94 -25.92
CA LEU A 354 -44.91 64.90 -27.23
C LEU A 354 -44.22 64.32 -28.50
N GLY A 355 -44.97 63.47 -29.21
CA GLY A 355 -45.22 63.67 -30.65
C GLY A 355 -44.95 62.50 -31.60
N MET A 356 -46.06 61.91 -32.07
CA MET A 356 -46.27 61.02 -33.25
C MET A 356 -45.81 59.57 -33.19
#